data_AF-A0AAU9KZU2-F1
#
_entry.id   AF-A0AAU9KZU2-F1
#
_cell.length_a   1.000
_cell.length_b   1.000
_cell.length_c   1.000
_cell.angle_alpha   90.00
_cell.angle_beta   90.00
_cell.angle_gamma   90.00
#
_symmetry.space_group_name_H-M   'P 1'
#
loop_
_entity.id
_entity.type
_entity.pdbx_description
1 polymer ?
#
loop_
_entity_poly.entity_id
_entity_poly.type
_entity_poly.pdbx_seq_one_letter_code
_entity_poly.pdbx_strand_id
1 'polypeptide(L)'
;MKSVADELKEFMDKMKKATEKLKEFGLEKIKIVDTLFKNQLFEKYESYMRSAFGSKSDMVVIKMLEDNLGDTIVAKQIAAGIVKPGAELMAEWRTKQFKLWLIEGKQPDDVKSKSKANAADELLKQVWRAYEIFHGKRKVT
;
A
#
# COMPACT_ATOMS: atom_id res chain seq x y z
N MET A 1 -17.63 28.19 3.23
CA MET A 1 -16.69 27.14 3.66
C MET A 1 -17.44 25.81 3.58
N LYS A 2 -16.87 24.77 2.95
CA LYS A 2 -17.52 23.45 2.94
C LYS A 2 -17.56 22.92 4.38
N SER A 3 -18.61 22.17 4.73
CA SER A 3 -18.66 21.51 6.03
C SER A 3 -17.77 20.25 6.03
N VAL A 4 -17.38 19.77 7.22
CA VAL A 4 -16.65 18.50 7.35
C VAL A 4 -17.45 17.34 6.73
N ALA A 5 -18.78 17.37 6.83
CA ALA A 5 -19.64 16.37 6.23
C ALA A 5 -19.60 16.40 4.69
N ASP A 6 -19.55 17.59 4.08
CA ASP A 6 -19.42 17.74 2.63
C ASP A 6 -18.06 17.26 2.13
N GLU A 7 -17.00 17.56 2.88
CA GLU A 7 -15.64 17.09 2.57
C GLU A 7 -15.53 15.57 2.67
N LEU A 8 -16.12 14.97 3.71
CA LEU A 8 -16.16 13.52 3.87
C LEU A 8 -16.92 12.86 2.72
N LYS A 9 -18.08 13.42 2.34
CA LYS A 9 -18.87 12.90 1.22
C LYS A 9 -18.10 12.98 -0.10
N GLU A 10 -17.49 14.11 -0.39
CA GLU A 10 -16.65 14.28 -1.60
C GLU A 10 -15.49 13.28 -1.62
N PHE A 11 -14.84 13.06 -0.47
CA PHE A 11 -13.77 12.08 -0.35
C PHE A 11 -14.28 10.66 -0.60
N MET A 12 -15.41 10.26 -0.02
CA MET A 12 -16.02 8.95 -0.23
C MET A 12 -16.43 8.73 -1.68
N ASP A 13 -16.95 9.76 -2.36
CA ASP A 13 -17.28 9.69 -3.78
C ASP A 13 -16.03 9.50 -4.65
N LYS A 14 -14.92 10.17 -4.31
CA LYS A 14 -13.62 9.95 -4.98
C LYS A 14 -13.11 8.52 -4.77
N MET A 15 -13.19 8.01 -3.54
CA MET A 15 -12.79 6.64 -3.21
C MET A 15 -13.61 5.61 -3.99
N LYS A 16 -14.93 5.79 -4.06
CA LYS A 16 -15.81 4.91 -4.84
C LYS A 16 -15.41 4.86 -6.31
N LYS A 17 -15.23 6.02 -6.95
CA LYS A 17 -14.82 6.12 -8.36
C LYS A 17 -13.45 5.49 -8.60
N ALA A 18 -12.51 5.66 -7.67
CA ALA A 18 -11.19 5.06 -7.76
C ALA A 18 -11.23 3.53 -7.64
N THR A 19 -12.11 2.97 -6.81
CA THR A 19 -12.34 1.52 -6.74
C THR A 19 -13.01 0.98 -8.01
N GLU A 20 -13.97 1.69 -8.58
CA GLU A 20 -14.61 1.32 -9.85
C GLU A 20 -13.58 1.27 -10.99
N LYS A 21 -12.73 2.29 -11.11
CA LYS A 21 -11.65 2.31 -12.11
C LYS A 21 -10.59 1.24 -11.92
N LEU A 22 -10.25 0.90 -10.66
CA LEU A 22 -9.33 -0.20 -10.38
C LEU A 22 -9.85 -1.52 -10.99
N LYS A 23 -11.16 -1.76 -10.86
CA LYS A 23 -11.85 -2.94 -11.43
C LYS A 23 -11.98 -2.85 -12.95
N GLU A 24 -12.33 -1.69 -13.48
CA GLU A 24 -12.41 -1.45 -14.94
C GLU A 24 -11.09 -1.80 -15.63
N PHE A 25 -9.96 -1.50 -14.98
CA PHE A 25 -8.62 -1.80 -15.49
C PHE A 25 -8.12 -3.22 -15.13
N GLY A 26 -8.90 -4.02 -14.41
CA GLY A 26 -8.52 -5.37 -13.98
C GLY A 26 -7.32 -5.41 -13.04
N LEU A 27 -7.15 -4.38 -12.21
CA LEU A 27 -5.99 -4.20 -11.34
C LEU A 27 -6.23 -4.70 -9.91
N GLU A 28 -7.45 -5.11 -9.55
CA GLU A 28 -7.81 -5.46 -8.18
C GLU A 28 -7.16 -6.76 -7.67
N LYS A 29 -6.67 -7.61 -8.57
CA LYS A 29 -5.96 -8.86 -8.24
C LYS A 29 -4.56 -8.96 -8.85
N ILE A 30 -4.01 -7.83 -9.30
CA ILE A 30 -2.74 -7.82 -10.02
C ILE A 30 -1.56 -8.13 -9.10
N LYS A 31 -0.58 -8.87 -9.64
CA LYS A 31 0.71 -9.05 -8.97
C LYS A 31 1.49 -7.73 -9.00
N ILE A 32 1.85 -7.22 -7.83
CA ILE A 32 2.57 -5.94 -7.73
C ILE A 32 3.97 -6.05 -8.34
N VAL A 33 4.72 -7.06 -7.93
CA VAL A 33 6.08 -7.28 -8.44
C VAL A 33 6.01 -7.82 -9.86
N ASP A 34 6.87 -7.30 -10.72
CA ASP A 34 7.05 -7.66 -12.14
C ASP A 34 5.91 -7.24 -13.09
N THR A 35 4.68 -7.05 -12.61
CA THR A 35 3.50 -6.83 -13.47
C THR A 35 2.89 -5.43 -13.34
N LEU A 36 2.61 -4.94 -12.12
CA LEU A 36 1.87 -3.68 -11.92
C LEU A 36 2.55 -2.47 -12.60
N PHE A 37 3.81 -2.23 -12.29
CA PHE A 37 4.57 -1.08 -12.81
C PHE A 37 4.99 -1.20 -14.27
N LYS A 38 4.72 -2.35 -14.92
CA LYS A 38 4.91 -2.53 -16.37
C LYS A 38 3.59 -2.46 -17.14
N ASN A 39 2.48 -2.28 -16.42
CA ASN A 39 1.14 -2.29 -17.00
C ASN A 39 0.74 -0.87 -17.42
N GLN A 40 0.54 -0.66 -18.72
CA GLN A 40 0.11 0.63 -19.27
C GLN A 40 -1.26 1.11 -18.72
N LEU A 41 -2.15 0.19 -18.32
CA LEU A 41 -3.39 0.56 -17.65
C LEU A 41 -3.14 1.06 -16.23
N PHE A 42 -2.09 0.56 -15.57
CA PHE A 42 -1.69 1.09 -14.27
C PHE A 42 -1.11 2.50 -14.38
N GLU A 43 -0.35 2.83 -15.43
CA GLU A 43 0.10 4.21 -15.66
C GLU A 43 -1.09 5.17 -15.83
N LYS A 44 -2.12 4.76 -16.58
CA LYS A 44 -3.38 5.53 -16.70
C LYS A 44 -4.09 5.66 -15.35
N TYR A 45 -4.11 4.59 -14.57
CA TYR A 45 -4.68 4.59 -13.22
C TYR A 45 -3.93 5.55 -12.29
N GLU A 46 -2.61 5.49 -12.24
CA GLU A 46 -1.78 6.39 -11.42
C GLU A 46 -2.01 7.86 -11.80
N SER A 47 -2.09 8.17 -13.10
CA SER A 47 -2.41 9.52 -13.57
C SER A 47 -3.77 10.00 -13.04
N TYR A 48 -4.80 9.15 -13.13
CA TYR A 48 -6.10 9.44 -12.53
C TYR A 48 -6.02 9.63 -11.01
N MET A 49 -5.30 8.76 -10.30
CA MET A 49 -5.17 8.82 -8.85
C MET A 49 -4.42 10.08 -8.39
N ARG A 50 -3.39 10.50 -9.12
CA ARG A 50 -2.67 11.77 -8.87
C ARG A 50 -3.59 12.97 -9.06
N SER A 51 -4.45 12.96 -10.09
CA SER A 51 -5.44 14.02 -10.29
C SER A 51 -6.49 14.07 -9.17
N ALA A 52 -6.97 12.92 -8.70
CA ALA A 52 -8.03 12.84 -7.70
C ALA A 52 -7.56 13.09 -6.26
N PHE A 53 -6.35 12.62 -5.90
CA PHE A 53 -5.86 12.57 -4.52
C PHE A 53 -4.54 13.30 -4.29
N GLY A 54 -3.92 13.84 -5.35
CA GLY A 54 -2.66 14.58 -5.26
C GLY A 54 -1.54 13.74 -4.63
N SER A 55 -0.86 14.32 -3.63
CA SER A 55 0.26 13.69 -2.92
C SER A 55 -0.12 12.45 -2.11
N LYS A 56 -1.41 12.20 -1.87
CA LYS A 56 -1.91 11.01 -1.15
C LYS A 56 -2.17 9.82 -2.08
N SER A 57 -2.09 10.01 -3.40
CA SER A 57 -2.44 9.00 -4.42
C SER A 57 -1.84 7.63 -4.15
N ASP A 58 -0.52 7.53 -3.97
CA ASP A 58 0.15 6.25 -3.73
C ASP A 58 -0.33 5.53 -2.45
N MET A 59 -0.58 6.27 -1.37
CA MET A 59 -1.13 5.66 -0.14
C MET A 59 -2.54 5.12 -0.37
N VAL A 60 -3.36 5.84 -1.14
CA VAL A 60 -4.70 5.38 -1.52
C VAL A 60 -4.63 4.14 -2.41
N VAL A 61 -3.73 4.11 -3.39
CA VAL A 61 -3.50 2.94 -4.24
C VAL A 61 -3.06 1.73 -3.41
N ILE A 62 -2.10 1.91 -2.50
CA ILE A 62 -1.65 0.86 -1.59
C ILE A 62 -2.82 0.35 -0.75
N LYS A 63 -3.61 1.25 -0.13
CA LYS A 63 -4.79 0.86 0.66
C LYS A 63 -5.78 0.04 -0.15
N MET A 64 -6.07 0.45 -1.39
CA MET A 64 -6.97 -0.30 -2.27
C MET A 64 -6.43 -1.68 -2.61
N LEU A 65 -5.12 -1.81 -2.85
CA LEU A 65 -4.50 -3.12 -3.05
C LEU A 65 -4.58 -3.96 -1.77
N GLU A 66 -4.34 -3.39 -0.59
CA GLU A 66 -4.46 -4.10 0.69
C GLU A 66 -5.89 -4.57 0.96
N ASP A 67 -6.90 -3.78 0.58
CA ASP A 67 -8.30 -4.13 0.75
C ASP A 67 -8.74 -5.27 -0.17
N ASN A 68 -8.17 -5.37 -1.38
CA ASN A 68 -8.53 -6.41 -2.35
C ASN A 68 -7.67 -7.68 -2.24
N LEU A 69 -6.38 -7.54 -1.96
CA LEU A 69 -5.41 -8.63 -1.92
C LEU A 69 -5.06 -9.08 -0.50
N GLY A 70 -5.28 -8.23 0.50
CA GLY A 70 -4.80 -8.42 1.86
C GLY A 70 -3.47 -7.71 2.11
N ASP A 71 -3.38 -7.03 3.25
CA ASP A 71 -2.20 -6.26 3.69
C ASP A 71 -0.89 -7.06 3.66
N THR A 72 -0.94 -8.31 4.11
CA THR A 72 0.20 -9.21 4.20
C THR A 72 0.71 -9.62 2.81
N ILE A 73 -0.20 -9.84 1.86
CA ILE A 73 0.14 -10.19 0.48
C ILE A 73 0.81 -8.98 -0.20
N VAL A 74 0.21 -7.80 -0.08
CA VAL A 74 0.77 -6.55 -0.62
C VAL A 74 2.15 -6.27 -0.01
N ALA A 75 2.26 -6.34 1.31
CA ALA A 75 3.52 -6.09 1.99
C ALA A 75 4.61 -7.08 1.57
N LYS A 76 4.30 -8.36 1.37
CA LYS A 76 5.26 -9.36 0.87
C LYS A 76 5.70 -9.05 -0.55
N GLN A 77 4.76 -8.68 -1.43
CA GLN A 77 5.09 -8.31 -2.80
C GLN A 77 6.02 -7.09 -2.82
N ILE A 78 5.70 -6.01 -2.10
CA ILE A 78 6.60 -4.85 -2.00
C ILE A 78 8.00 -5.27 -1.51
N ALA A 79 8.10 -6.27 -0.61
CA ALA A 79 9.39 -6.69 -0.05
C ALA A 79 10.24 -7.40 -1.09
N ALA A 80 9.61 -8.31 -1.84
CA ALA A 80 10.24 -9.01 -2.95
C ALA A 80 10.68 -8.07 -4.08
N GLY A 81 10.07 -6.88 -4.20
CA GLY A 81 10.45 -5.87 -5.18
C GLY A 81 11.70 -5.06 -4.80
N ILE A 82 12.01 -4.92 -3.51
CA ILE A 82 13.17 -4.12 -3.03
C ILE A 82 14.51 -4.73 -3.44
N VAL A 83 14.57 -6.03 -3.74
CA VAL A 83 15.80 -6.73 -4.17
C VAL A 83 15.94 -6.83 -5.70
N LYS A 84 15.07 -6.16 -6.46
CA LYS A 84 14.99 -6.22 -7.93
C LYS A 84 15.32 -4.86 -8.58
N PRO A 85 15.58 -4.80 -9.90
CA PRO A 85 15.59 -3.53 -10.64
C PRO A 85 14.30 -2.74 -10.39
N GLY A 86 14.41 -1.46 -10.07
CA GLY A 86 13.28 -0.64 -9.57
C GLY A 86 13.09 -0.68 -8.04
N ALA A 87 14.10 -1.13 -7.30
CA ALA A 87 14.12 -1.18 -5.83
C ALA A 87 13.74 0.15 -5.17
N GLU A 88 14.17 1.27 -5.74
CA GLU A 88 13.90 2.62 -5.22
C GLU A 88 12.39 2.90 -5.13
N LEU A 89 11.64 2.61 -6.20
CA LEU A 89 10.19 2.77 -6.22
C LEU A 89 9.50 1.86 -5.19
N MET A 90 9.97 0.63 -5.05
CA MET A 90 9.44 -0.31 -4.06
C MET A 90 9.79 0.11 -2.62
N ALA A 91 10.95 0.72 -2.40
CA ALA A 91 11.35 1.28 -1.11
C ALA A 91 10.51 2.54 -0.76
N GLU A 92 10.17 3.37 -1.75
CA GLU A 92 9.22 4.45 -1.56
C GLU A 92 7.83 3.92 -1.19
N TRP A 93 7.33 2.94 -1.94
CA TRP A 93 6.03 2.30 -1.66
C TRP A 93 6.02 1.64 -0.28
N ARG A 94 7.12 1.04 0.15
CA ARG A 94 7.29 0.53 1.52
C ARG A 94 7.11 1.64 2.56
N THR A 95 7.77 2.77 2.35
CA THR A 95 7.68 3.91 3.26
C THR A 95 6.25 4.44 3.33
N LYS A 96 5.56 4.53 2.18
CA LYS A 96 4.16 4.99 2.10
C LYS A 96 3.20 3.99 2.77
N GLN A 97 3.42 2.69 2.60
CA GLN A 97 2.68 1.64 3.32
C GLN A 97 2.84 1.77 4.84
N PHE A 98 4.05 1.98 5.33
CA PHE A 98 4.28 2.14 6.77
C PHE A 98 3.65 3.41 7.34
N LYS A 99 3.69 4.52 6.60
CA LYS A 99 2.95 5.74 6.96
C LYS A 99 1.44 5.49 7.02
N LEU A 100 0.90 4.76 6.04
CA LEU A 100 -0.51 4.35 6.04
C LEU A 100 -0.85 3.55 7.30
N TRP A 101 -0.05 2.53 7.62
CA TRP A 101 -0.27 1.73 8.83
C TRP A 101 -0.21 2.55 10.13
N LEU A 102 0.70 3.54 10.22
CA LEU A 102 0.71 4.48 11.35
C LEU A 102 -0.59 5.30 11.44
N ILE A 103 -1.09 5.82 10.30
CA ILE A 103 -2.35 6.57 10.25
C ILE A 103 -3.53 5.69 10.67
N GLU A 104 -3.51 4.41 10.30
CA GLU A 104 -4.51 3.41 10.70
C GLU A 104 -4.35 2.94 12.16
N GLY A 105 -3.31 3.37 12.87
CA GLY A 105 -3.02 2.95 14.24
C GLY A 105 -2.52 1.51 14.38
N LYS A 106 -2.17 0.84 13.27
CA LYS A 106 -1.66 -0.54 13.27
C LYS A 106 -0.37 -0.62 14.07
N GLN A 107 -0.32 -1.52 15.04
CA GLN A 107 0.86 -1.81 15.82
C GLN A 107 1.76 -2.83 15.10
N PRO A 108 3.08 -2.81 15.32
CA PRO A 108 3.96 -3.83 14.74
C PRO A 108 3.60 -5.26 15.12
N ASP A 109 2.98 -5.47 16.29
CA ASP A 109 2.47 -6.78 16.71
C ASP A 109 1.26 -7.24 15.88
N ASP A 110 0.46 -6.33 15.32
CA ASP A 110 -0.64 -6.67 14.41
C ASP A 110 -0.10 -7.24 13.10
N VAL A 111 0.98 -6.65 12.59
CA VAL A 111 1.68 -7.14 11.39
C VAL A 111 2.39 -8.47 11.68
N LYS A 112 3.01 -8.58 12.86
CA LYS A 112 3.74 -9.77 13.29
C LYS A 112 2.82 -10.96 13.54
N SER A 113 1.67 -10.77 14.17
CA SER A 113 0.70 -11.84 14.46
C SER A 113 0.19 -12.51 13.17
N LYS A 114 -0.08 -11.72 12.13
CA LYS A 114 -0.38 -12.22 10.78
C LYS A 114 0.77 -13.01 10.16
N SER A 115 2.02 -12.64 10.46
CA SER A 115 3.21 -13.39 10.00
C SER A 115 3.44 -14.71 10.75
N LYS A 116 3.01 -14.84 12.02
CA LYS A 116 3.22 -16.06 12.82
C LYS A 116 2.45 -17.28 12.29
N ALA A 117 1.35 -17.05 11.59
CA ALA A 117 0.65 -18.09 10.82
C ALA A 117 1.52 -18.66 9.66
N ASN A 118 2.57 -17.94 9.25
CA ASN A 118 3.51 -18.28 8.19
C ASN A 118 4.96 -18.12 8.68
N ALA A 119 5.32 -18.77 9.80
CA ALA A 119 6.61 -18.60 10.48
C ALA A 119 7.87 -18.89 9.63
N ALA A 120 7.73 -19.52 8.45
CA ALA A 120 8.80 -19.75 7.48
C ALA A 120 8.99 -18.61 6.46
N ASP A 121 8.10 -17.62 6.43
CA ASP A 121 8.12 -16.56 5.42
C ASP A 121 9.11 -15.43 5.79
N GLU A 122 10.35 -15.55 5.30
CA GLU A 122 11.42 -14.59 5.55
C GLU A 122 11.10 -13.17 5.05
N LEU A 123 10.31 -13.02 3.97
CA LEU A 123 9.92 -11.69 3.48
C LEU A 123 8.98 -11.01 4.47
N LEU A 124 8.00 -11.74 5.01
CA LEU A 124 7.13 -11.19 6.05
C LEU A 124 7.91 -10.87 7.33
N LYS A 125 8.94 -11.66 7.65
CA LYS A 125 9.84 -11.34 8.76
C LYS A 125 10.56 -10.01 8.57
N GLN A 126 11.07 -9.76 7.36
CA GLN A 126 11.72 -8.49 7.03
C GLN A 126 10.73 -7.33 7.12
N VAL A 127 9.48 -7.51 6.63
CA VAL A 127 8.44 -6.48 6.70
C VAL A 127 8.17 -6.02 8.13
N TRP A 128 7.83 -6.93 9.06
CA TRP A 128 7.48 -6.49 10.42
C TRP A 128 8.70 -5.95 11.18
N ARG A 129 9.90 -6.50 10.97
CA ARG A 129 11.13 -5.95 11.57
C ARG A 129 11.42 -4.53 11.09
N ALA A 130 11.26 -4.28 9.79
CA ALA A 130 11.41 -2.94 9.23
C ALA A 130 10.33 -2.00 9.76
N TYR A 131 9.10 -2.48 9.94
CA TYR A 131 8.03 -1.68 10.50
C TYR A 131 8.25 -1.35 11.98
N GLU A 132 8.78 -2.26 12.80
CA GLU A 132 9.16 -1.97 14.19
C GLU A 132 10.21 -0.85 14.29
N ILE A 133 11.18 -0.84 13.36
CA ILE A 133 12.19 0.22 13.28
C ILE A 133 11.52 1.53 12.87
N PHE A 134 10.72 1.51 11.81
CA PHE A 134 10.01 2.69 11.31
C PHE A 134 9.04 3.30 12.35
N HIS A 135 8.32 2.45 13.08
CA HIS A 135 7.41 2.84 14.16
C HIS A 135 8.18 3.33 15.41
N GLY A 136 9.50 3.17 15.48
CA GLY A 136 10.32 3.58 16.62
C GLY A 136 10.29 2.61 17.80
N LYS A 137 9.72 1.40 17.66
CA LYS A 137 9.77 0.35 18.69
C LYS A 137 11.14 -0.36 18.75
N ARG A 138 11.97 -0.24 17.70
CA ARG A 138 13.35 -0.75 17.66
C ARG A 138 14.31 0.33 17.14
N LYS A 139 15.41 0.57 17.84
CA LYS A 139 16.51 1.43 17.34
C LYS A 139 17.40 0.62 16.40
N VAL A 140 17.90 1.25 15.33
CA VAL A 140 18.94 0.65 14.47
C VAL A 140 20.15 0.37 15.36
N THR A 141 20.59 -0.88 15.39
CA THR A 141 21.77 -1.32 16.15
C THR A 141 22.92 -1.52 15.18
#